data_AF-A0A2E5A050-F1
#
_entry.id   AF-A0A2E5A050-F1
#
_cell.length_a   1.000
_cell.length_b   1.000
_cell.length_c   1.000
_cell.angle_alpha   90.00
_cell.angle_beta   90.00
_cell.angle_gamma   90.00
#
_symmetry.space_group_name_H-M   'P 1'
#
loop_
_entity.id
_entity.type
_entity.pdbx_description
1 polymer ?
#
loop_
_entity_poly.entity_id
_entity_poly.type
_entity_poly.pdbx_seq_one_letter_code
_entity_poly.pdbx_strand_id
1 'polypeptide(L)'
;MTDAIPWDVVMAFSVFSAFVFYQQLHLKNFRGESRTAEVVLSISCFLGIATGIVFLVRYGLRLGWLSPLLLFGISFVSKLVVIALEVVFASRSSRDNILLSMLGFIGWPVCAFLVFSYMPEVTE
;
A
#
# COMPACT_ATOMS: atom_id res chain seq x y z
N MET A 1 -20.68 15.17 14.27
CA MET A 1 -20.96 13.75 14.02
C MET A 1 -19.65 13.13 13.58
N THR A 2 -19.13 12.15 14.32
CA THR A 2 -17.96 11.38 13.88
C THR A 2 -18.46 10.39 12.84
N ASP A 3 -18.44 10.80 11.57
CA ASP A 3 -18.72 9.88 10.47
C ASP A 3 -17.66 8.78 10.51
N ALA A 4 -18.05 7.63 11.02
CA ALA A 4 -17.16 6.49 11.20
C ALA A 4 -16.58 6.13 9.83
N ILE A 5 -15.25 5.99 9.76
CA ILE A 5 -14.56 5.62 8.53
C ILE A 5 -15.11 4.25 8.08
N PRO A 6 -15.61 4.12 6.83
CA PRO A 6 -16.11 2.84 6.33
C PRO A 6 -15.04 1.77 6.44
N TRP A 7 -15.40 0.61 6.96
CA TRP A 7 -14.44 -0.48 7.18
C TRP A 7 -13.82 -0.98 5.87
N ASP A 8 -14.56 -0.88 4.77
CA ASP A 8 -14.09 -1.23 3.41
C ASP A 8 -12.89 -0.37 3.00
N VAL A 9 -12.93 0.93 3.30
CA VAL A 9 -11.83 1.87 3.02
C VAL A 9 -10.62 1.54 3.87
N VAL A 10 -10.82 1.21 5.15
CA VAL A 10 -9.74 0.81 6.07
C VAL A 10 -9.05 -0.45 5.57
N MET A 11 -9.82 -1.48 5.21
CA MET A 11 -9.30 -2.76 4.72
C MET A 11 -8.57 -2.57 3.38
N ALA A 12 -9.18 -1.90 2.42
CA ALA A 12 -8.60 -1.68 1.10
C ALA A 12 -7.32 -0.83 1.18
N PHE A 13 -7.31 0.23 1.99
CA PHE A 13 -6.13 1.08 2.18
C PHE A 13 -5.02 0.34 2.94
N SER A 14 -5.35 -0.50 3.91
CA SER A 14 -4.36 -1.34 4.61
C SER A 14 -3.68 -2.32 3.66
N VAL A 15 -4.46 -3.04 2.85
CA VAL A 15 -3.95 -3.99 1.85
C VAL A 15 -3.12 -3.26 0.77
N PHE A 16 -3.60 -2.11 0.29
CA PHE A 16 -2.83 -1.24 -0.61
C PHE A 16 -1.48 -0.86 0.00
N SER A 17 -1.48 -0.39 1.25
CA SER A 17 -0.27 0.04 1.95
C SER A 17 0.72 -1.11 2.17
N ALA A 18 0.21 -2.33 2.40
CA ALA A 18 0.99 -3.55 2.52
C ALA A 18 1.69 -3.91 1.20
N PHE A 19 0.99 -3.85 0.07
CA PHE A 19 1.58 -4.13 -1.24
C PHE A 19 2.65 -3.12 -1.63
N VAL A 20 2.38 -1.81 -1.47
CA VAL A 20 3.36 -0.75 -1.77
C VAL A 20 4.59 -0.91 -0.86
N PHE A 21 4.40 -1.21 0.41
CA PHE A 21 5.50 -1.44 1.34
C PHE A 21 6.32 -2.67 0.98
N TYR A 22 5.67 -3.76 0.56
CA TYR A 22 6.39 -4.95 0.10
C TYR A 22 7.23 -4.67 -1.15
N GLN A 23 6.73 -3.87 -2.10
CA GLN A 23 7.53 -3.45 -3.25
C GLN A 23 8.76 -2.62 -2.85
N GLN A 24 8.65 -1.74 -1.85
CA GLN A 24 9.78 -0.98 -1.30
C GLN A 24 10.85 -1.91 -0.71
N LEU A 25 10.39 -2.92 0.02
CA LEU A 25 11.24 -3.90 0.67
C LEU A 25 11.97 -4.78 -0.35
N HIS A 26 11.25 -5.24 -1.38
CA HIS A 26 11.85 -5.99 -2.48
C HIS A 26 12.87 -5.15 -3.26
N LEU A 27 12.57 -3.87 -3.53
CA LEU A 27 13.52 -2.95 -4.17
C LEU A 27 14.80 -2.78 -3.33
N LYS A 28 14.69 -2.65 -2.01
CA LYS A 28 15.86 -2.56 -1.11
C LYS A 28 16.71 -3.83 -1.11
N ASN A 29 16.08 -5.00 -1.22
CA ASN A 29 16.76 -6.29 -1.24
C ASN A 29 17.21 -6.71 -2.65
N PHE A 30 16.86 -5.95 -3.69
CA PHE A 30 17.20 -6.25 -5.07
C PHE A 30 18.69 -6.03 -5.32
N ARG A 31 19.44 -7.11 -5.53
CA ARG A 31 20.93 -7.09 -5.65
C ARG A 31 21.45 -6.64 -7.01
N GLY A 32 20.68 -5.84 -7.75
CA GLY A 32 21.11 -5.27 -9.04
C GLY A 32 21.26 -6.30 -10.17
N GLU A 33 20.61 -7.47 -10.11
CA GLU A 33 20.69 -8.49 -11.17
C GLU A 33 20.17 -7.97 -12.53
N SER A 34 19.24 -7.02 -12.53
CA SER A 34 18.75 -6.38 -13.76
C SER A 34 18.41 -4.91 -13.53
N ARG A 35 19.13 -4.03 -14.26
CA ARG A 35 18.93 -2.58 -14.21
C ARG A 35 17.51 -2.16 -14.64
N THR A 36 16.94 -2.86 -15.63
CA THR A 36 15.58 -2.56 -16.13
C THR A 36 14.52 -2.91 -15.09
N ALA A 37 14.65 -4.06 -14.42
CA ALA A 37 13.72 -4.47 -13.37
C ALA A 37 13.76 -3.51 -12.19
N GLU A 38 14.95 -3.07 -11.77
CA GLU A 38 15.12 -2.09 -10.70
C GLU A 38 14.43 -0.76 -11.00
N VAL A 39 14.60 -0.23 -12.22
CA VAL A 39 13.95 1.01 -12.65
C VAL A 39 12.44 0.89 -12.65
N VAL A 40 11.89 -0.20 -13.22
CA VAL A 40 10.44 -0.43 -13.29
C VAL A 40 9.85 -0.57 -11.89
N LEU A 41 10.51 -1.31 -11.00
CA LEU A 41 10.05 -1.49 -9.62
C LEU A 41 10.12 -0.17 -8.83
N SER A 42 11.17 0.63 -9.04
CA SER A 42 11.32 1.95 -8.42
C SER A 42 10.23 2.92 -8.87
N ILE A 43 9.91 2.96 -10.17
CA ILE A 43 8.81 3.78 -10.70
C ILE A 43 7.47 3.32 -10.12
N SER A 44 7.20 2.01 -10.10
CA SER A 44 5.97 1.45 -9.52
C SER A 44 5.83 1.82 -8.05
N CYS A 45 6.91 1.68 -7.29
CA CYS A 45 6.97 2.03 -5.88
C CYS A 45 6.68 3.53 -5.67
N PHE A 46 7.30 4.40 -6.47
CA PHE A 46 7.06 5.83 -6.43
C PHE A 46 5.60 6.18 -6.74
N LEU A 47 5.02 5.58 -7.79
CA LEU A 47 3.61 5.76 -8.15
C LEU A 47 2.68 5.26 -7.04
N GLY A 48 2.99 4.12 -6.41
CA GLY A 48 2.25 3.60 -5.27
C GLY A 48 2.24 4.57 -4.08
N ILE A 49 3.41 5.09 -3.70
CA ILE A 49 3.51 6.09 -2.64
C ILE A 49 2.72 7.36 -3.01
N ALA A 50 2.92 7.88 -4.21
CA ALA A 50 2.24 9.08 -4.70
C ALA A 50 0.72 8.90 -4.67
N THR A 51 0.22 7.74 -5.10
CA THR A 51 -1.20 7.39 -5.07
C THR A 51 -1.75 7.37 -3.65
N GLY A 52 -1.01 6.79 -2.70
CA GLY A 52 -1.41 6.78 -1.28
C GLY A 52 -1.48 8.18 -0.68
N ILE A 53 -0.51 9.05 -1.01
CA ILE A 53 -0.50 10.46 -0.57
C ILE A 53 -1.69 11.21 -1.19
N VAL A 54 -1.91 11.10 -2.50
CA VAL A 54 -3.04 11.74 -3.19
C VAL A 54 -4.36 11.30 -2.58
N PHE A 55 -4.52 10.01 -2.28
CA PHE A 55 -5.70 9.50 -1.60
C PHE A 55 -5.90 10.13 -0.21
N LEU A 56 -4.87 10.12 0.65
CA LEU A 56 -4.92 10.71 1.99
C LEU A 56 -5.29 12.20 1.95
N VAL A 57 -4.67 12.96 1.05
CA VAL A 57 -4.94 14.39 0.86
C VAL A 57 -6.39 14.58 0.41
N ARG A 58 -6.85 13.86 -0.62
CA ARG A 58 -8.23 13.97 -1.12
C ARG A 58 -9.26 13.57 -0.07
N TYR A 59 -8.96 12.56 0.75
CA TYR A 59 -9.81 12.09 1.84
C TYR A 59 -9.89 13.13 2.97
N GLY A 60 -8.75 13.73 3.33
CA GLY A 60 -8.68 14.81 4.33
C GLY A 60 -9.40 16.08 3.91
N LEU A 61 -9.34 16.44 2.62
CA LEU A 61 -10.09 17.57 2.08
C LEU A 61 -11.61 17.37 2.11
N ARG A 62 -12.10 16.13 2.04
CA ARG A 62 -13.55 15.82 2.04
C ARG A 62 -14.13 15.59 3.44
N LEU A 63 -13.40 14.88 4.31
CA LEU A 63 -13.93 14.39 5.60
C LEU A 63 -13.20 14.97 6.83
N GLY A 64 -12.23 15.86 6.61
CA GLY A 64 -11.37 16.42 7.66
C GLY A 64 -10.11 15.57 7.92
N TRP A 65 -9.07 16.23 8.43
CA TRP A 65 -7.72 15.66 8.55
C TRP A 65 -7.53 14.59 9.63
N LEU A 66 -8.49 14.43 10.56
CA LEU A 66 -8.41 13.40 11.60
C LEU A 66 -8.52 11.98 11.01
N SER A 67 -9.41 11.80 10.03
CA SER A 67 -9.67 10.52 9.38
C SER A 67 -8.48 9.96 8.58
N PRO A 68 -7.81 10.72 7.68
CA PRO A 68 -6.60 10.24 7.01
C PRO A 68 -5.44 10.02 7.98
N LEU A 69 -5.36 10.76 9.09
CA LEU A 69 -4.34 10.53 10.12
C LEU A 69 -4.51 9.16 10.78
N LEU A 70 -5.76 8.76 11.10
CA LEU A 70 -6.06 7.42 11.62
C LEU A 70 -5.77 6.32 10.59
N LEU A 71 -6.15 6.52 9.31
CA LEU A 71 -5.85 5.60 8.23
C LEU A 71 -4.34 5.41 8.03
N PHE A 72 -3.57 6.50 8.14
CA PHE A 72 -2.12 6.45 8.09
C PHE A 72 -1.53 5.64 9.26
N GLY A 73 -2.05 5.82 10.47
CA GLY A 73 -1.68 5.03 11.65
C GLY A 73 -1.98 3.53 11.49
N ILE A 74 -3.17 3.18 11.01
CA ILE A 74 -3.56 1.78 10.76
C ILE A 74 -2.68 1.15 9.68
N SER A 75 -2.36 1.92 8.63
CA SER A 75 -1.44 1.46 7.58
C SER A 75 -0.04 1.17 8.12
N PHE A 76 0.41 1.91 9.13
CA PHE A 76 1.68 1.61 9.80
C PHE A 76 1.66 0.24 10.48
N VAL A 77 0.56 -0.10 11.16
CA VAL A 77 0.35 -1.44 11.75
C VAL A 77 0.36 -2.52 10.66
N SER A 78 -0.31 -2.28 9.53
CA SER A 78 -0.30 -3.21 8.40
C SER A 78 1.12 -3.48 7.88
N LYS A 79 1.98 -2.46 7.84
CA LYS A 79 3.39 -2.64 7.46
C LYS A 79 4.16 -3.50 8.45
N LEU A 80 3.92 -3.32 9.75
CA LEU A 80 4.52 -4.18 10.78
C LEU A 80 4.12 -5.65 10.60
N VAL A 81 2.86 -5.93 10.24
CA VAL A 81 2.41 -7.29 9.93
C VAL A 81 3.17 -7.85 8.73
N VAL A 82 3.35 -7.07 7.66
CA VAL A 82 4.13 -7.50 6.48
C VAL A 82 5.59 -7.81 6.85
N ILE A 83 6.22 -6.97 7.68
CA ILE A 83 7.59 -7.23 8.17
C ILE A 83 7.63 -8.52 8.99
N ALA A 84 6.66 -8.72 9.91
CA ALA A 84 6.60 -9.92 10.73
C ALA A 84 6.41 -11.18 9.86
N LEU A 85 5.55 -11.11 8.84
CA LEU A 85 5.40 -12.18 7.86
C LEU A 85 6.71 -12.43 7.12
N GLU A 86 7.40 -11.40 6.63
CA GLU A 86 8.69 -11.57 5.97
C GLU A 86 9.70 -12.25 6.90
N VAL A 87 9.83 -11.85 8.16
CA VAL A 87 10.77 -12.49 9.11
C VAL A 87 10.45 -13.98 9.31
N VAL A 88 9.17 -14.35 9.37
CA VAL A 88 8.74 -15.74 9.52
C VAL A 88 8.99 -16.55 8.24
N PHE A 89 8.67 -15.99 7.07
CA PHE A 89 8.74 -16.68 5.78
C PHE A 89 10.15 -16.67 5.15
N ALA A 90 10.95 -15.62 5.36
CA ALA A 90 12.32 -15.49 4.86
C ALA A 90 13.26 -16.55 5.47
N SER A 91 12.94 -17.06 6.65
CA SER A 91 13.65 -18.20 7.27
C SER A 91 13.42 -19.53 6.50
N ARG A 92 12.40 -19.59 5.62
CA ARG A 92 11.96 -20.84 4.96
C ARG A 92 12.09 -20.86 3.43
N SER A 93 12.11 -19.73 2.73
CA SER A 93 12.01 -19.73 1.26
C SER A 93 12.68 -18.54 0.57
N SER A 94 13.72 -18.82 -0.23
CA SER A 94 14.42 -17.82 -1.06
C SER A 94 13.73 -17.58 -2.42
N ARG A 95 12.75 -18.42 -2.82
CA ARG A 95 12.03 -18.31 -4.12
C ARG A 95 10.76 -17.47 -4.08
N ASP A 96 10.15 -17.29 -2.92
CA ASP A 96 8.82 -16.65 -2.81
C ASP A 96 8.85 -15.12 -3.01
N ASN A 97 10.05 -14.52 -2.94
CA ASN A 97 10.24 -13.08 -3.09
C ASN A 97 9.83 -12.54 -4.46
N ILE A 98 9.92 -13.34 -5.52
CA ILE A 98 9.56 -12.90 -6.88
C ILE A 98 8.04 -12.90 -7.06
N LEU A 99 7.35 -13.97 -6.65
CA LEU A 99 5.89 -14.07 -6.76
C LEU A 99 5.19 -13.00 -5.92
N LEU A 100 5.66 -12.76 -4.69
CA LEU A 100 5.12 -11.68 -3.88
C LEU A 100 5.42 -10.28 -4.45
N SER A 101 6.57 -10.08 -5.12
CA SER A 101 6.88 -8.82 -5.79
C SER A 101 5.96 -8.56 -6.99
N MET A 102 5.67 -9.59 -7.78
CA MET A 102 4.70 -9.53 -8.88
C MET A 102 3.27 -9.30 -8.37
N LEU A 103 2.89 -9.97 -7.27
CA LEU A 103 1.61 -9.72 -6.59
C LEU A 103 1.54 -8.29 -6.04
N GLY A 104 2.63 -7.76 -5.51
CA GLY A 104 2.71 -6.36 -5.09
C GLY A 104 2.50 -5.42 -6.29
N PHE A 105 3.19 -5.68 -7.41
CA PHE A 105 3.15 -4.89 -8.64
C PHE A 105 1.77 -4.81 -9.29
N ILE A 106 1.01 -5.91 -9.29
CA ILE A 106 -0.35 -5.95 -9.84
C ILE A 106 -1.39 -5.61 -8.77
N GLY A 107 -1.13 -5.97 -7.51
CA GLY A 107 -2.05 -5.82 -6.39
C GLY A 107 -2.23 -4.36 -5.97
N TRP A 108 -1.17 -3.56 -5.97
CA TRP A 108 -1.27 -2.15 -5.57
C TRP A 108 -2.18 -1.30 -6.49
N PRO A 109 -2.16 -1.37 -7.84
CA PRO A 109 -3.04 -0.57 -8.67
C PRO A 109 -4.51 -1.03 -8.58
N VAL A 110 -4.76 -2.34 -8.44
CA VAL A 110 -6.11 -2.87 -8.22
C VAL A 110 -6.67 -2.37 -6.88
N CYS A 111 -5.87 -2.42 -5.83
CA CYS A 111 -6.27 -1.90 -4.52
C CYS A 111 -6.45 -0.39 -4.54
N ALA A 112 -5.61 0.36 -5.27
CA ALA A 112 -5.80 1.78 -5.46
C ALA A 112 -7.15 2.09 -6.12
N PHE A 113 -7.49 1.38 -7.20
CA PHE A 113 -8.78 1.54 -7.87
C PHE A 113 -9.96 1.30 -6.91
N LEU A 114 -9.90 0.23 -6.11
CA LEU A 114 -10.92 -0.08 -5.11
C LEU A 114 -11.03 1.00 -4.02
N VAL A 115 -9.90 1.49 -3.52
CA VAL A 115 -9.85 2.55 -2.51
C VAL A 115 -10.50 3.83 -3.03
N PHE A 116 -10.29 4.18 -4.31
CA PHE A 116 -10.97 5.33 -4.93
C PHE A 116 -12.45 5.08 -5.20
N SER A 117 -12.87 3.85 -5.54
CA SER A 117 -14.28 3.53 -5.74
C SER A 117 -15.10 3.50 -4.45
N TYR A 118 -14.48 3.12 -3.33
CA TYR A 118 -15.11 3.15 -2.01
C TYR A 118 -15.08 4.53 -1.36
N MET A 119 -14.50 5.53 -2.01
CA MET A 119 -14.50 6.89 -1.49
C MET A 119 -15.95 7.39 -1.46
N PRO A 120 -16.47 7.81 -0.29
CA PRO A 120 -17.84 8.31 -0.22
C PRO A 120 -17.98 9.53 -1.13
N GLU A 121 -18.99 9.49 -2.01
CA GLU A 121 -19.41 10.64 -2.78
C GLU A 121 -20.01 11.64 -1.81
N VAL A 122 -19.47 12.86 -1.80
CA VAL A 122 -20.07 13.97 -1.07
C VAL A 122 -21.29 14.35 -1.89
N THR A 123 -22.47 13.82 -1.55
CA THR A 123 -23.73 14.35 -2.03
C THR A 123 -23.89 15.72 -1.38
N GLU A 124 -23.80 16.77 -2.20
CA GLU A 124 -24.18 18.14 -1.84
C GLU A 124 -25.65 18.22 -1.38
#